data_AF-A0A936HLI4-F1
#
_entry.id   AF-A0A936HLI4-F1
#
_cell.length_a   1.000
_cell.length_b   1.000
_cell.length_c   1.000
_cell.angle_alpha   90.00
_cell.angle_beta   90.00
_cell.angle_gamma   90.00
#
_symmetry.space_group_name_H-M   'P 1'
#
loop_
_entity.id
_entity.type
_entity.pdbx_description
1 polymer ?
#
loop_
_entity_poly.entity_id
_entity_poly.type
_entity_poly.pdbx_seq_one_letter_code
_entity_poly.pdbx_strand_id
1 'polypeptide(L)'
;MRHTAQMADVVVCYAEQDAAIARRLIASLRERGWSVDPTAAAAASSGDEATEPESPDAAQLIVLWSKDAVRSEWLTTQARRAARRIRLISGLLDDARPPFVFPMVRPIPLTDAAGRLSYPGLLQLSNALLRSAKTGPAPTVAADDAPASASNEVGGDLHNRLRRYEAGRRLLRLFDDIEASDATLPQAEIQFAKVFLAAEMLGDERPAPDVQWVLTDVNNEIYSRIISSACDQMAEAGWGDLPVPLSVIVMGSGGRGENYLFSDQDNGFILGDYPDEDHGRIDTHFRELAERLSRRLDDAGLPYCSGYCMAVNPLWRKTLPQWAEQISLWITRSNFVALRFADILLDFRVVWGDEGMGRELRRIIVQLNRDDPLMLQQMTRQIAVSKVALDFFGNISPEKDDGRGLRRVNAKHAGIIPLVETIRVLALREGLAETSTLARIGALQAHGRLSDTEGADLTAAYHTLADILLRKEIAAYRAGQPINYDLYPDTLTERERILLLEALRAVRRLRRRVRRELLREEL
;
A
#
# COMPACT_ATOMS: atom_id res chain seq x y z
N MET A 1 33.78 -18.44 44.99
CA MET A 1 33.39 -18.57 43.57
C MET A 1 31.88 -18.34 43.47
N ARG A 2 31.45 -17.14 43.07
CA ARG A 2 30.05 -16.88 42.72
C ARG A 2 29.98 -16.97 41.20
N HIS A 3 29.27 -17.97 40.68
CA HIS A 3 28.85 -17.97 39.28
C HIS A 3 27.94 -16.74 39.10
N THR A 4 28.39 -15.73 38.37
CA THR A 4 27.49 -14.72 37.81
C THR A 4 26.66 -15.43 36.74
N ALA A 5 25.40 -15.76 37.08
CA ALA A 5 24.43 -16.26 36.12
C ALA A 5 24.28 -15.23 35.00
N GLN A 6 24.53 -15.65 33.76
CA GLN A 6 24.37 -14.81 32.58
C GLN A 6 22.87 -14.55 32.41
N MET A 7 22.44 -13.27 32.46
CA MET A 7 21.02 -12.94 32.33
C MET A 7 20.48 -13.40 30.97
N ALA A 8 19.32 -14.07 30.98
CA ALA A 8 18.64 -14.46 29.75
C ALA A 8 18.04 -13.26 29.02
N ASP A 9 18.09 -13.27 27.68
CA ASP A 9 17.50 -12.22 26.84
C ASP A 9 15.97 -12.30 26.87
N VAL A 10 15.45 -13.52 26.93
CA VAL A 10 14.03 -13.84 26.85
C VAL A 10 13.65 -14.89 27.88
N VAL A 11 12.56 -14.66 28.61
CA VAL A 11 11.90 -15.70 29.41
C VAL A 11 10.67 -16.17 28.65
N VAL A 12 10.46 -17.48 28.52
CA VAL A 12 9.26 -18.07 27.88
C VAL A 12 8.45 -18.80 28.93
N CYS A 13 7.29 -18.22 29.30
CA CYS A 13 6.33 -18.80 30.22
C CYS A 13 5.21 -19.54 29.48
N TYR A 14 4.90 -20.76 29.93
CA TYR A 14 3.90 -21.63 29.32
C TYR A 14 3.27 -22.59 30.34
N ALA A 15 2.11 -23.16 30.02
CA ALA A 15 1.50 -24.21 30.85
C ALA A 15 2.22 -25.54 30.61
N GLU A 16 2.34 -26.40 31.62
CA GLU A 16 3.07 -27.68 31.51
C GLU A 16 2.56 -28.57 30.36
N GLN A 17 1.26 -28.51 30.07
CA GLN A 17 0.61 -29.21 28.95
C GLN A 17 1.16 -28.78 27.57
N ASP A 18 1.65 -27.54 27.46
CA ASP A 18 2.20 -26.95 26.22
C ASP A 18 3.70 -27.21 26.05
N ALA A 19 4.34 -27.94 26.97
CA ALA A 19 5.80 -28.12 27.02
C ALA A 19 6.41 -28.69 25.71
N ALA A 20 5.66 -29.48 24.95
CA ALA A 20 6.12 -30.00 23.66
C ALA A 20 6.31 -28.89 22.61
N ILE A 21 5.33 -27.99 22.47
CA ILE A 21 5.37 -26.88 21.52
C ILE A 21 6.33 -25.79 22.02
N ALA A 22 6.30 -25.49 23.32
CA ALA A 22 7.23 -24.55 23.94
C ALA A 22 8.69 -24.94 23.73
N ARG A 23 9.06 -26.22 23.91
CA ARG A 23 10.42 -26.71 23.64
C ARG A 23 10.87 -26.49 22.20
N ARG A 24 9.99 -26.71 21.22
CA ARG A 24 10.29 -26.47 19.79
C ARG A 24 10.48 -24.97 19.51
N LEU A 25 9.65 -24.12 20.11
CA LEU A 25 9.79 -22.68 20.00
C LEU A 25 11.11 -22.19 20.60
N ILE A 26 11.45 -22.67 21.79
CA ILE A 26 12.66 -22.31 22.51
C ILE A 26 13.91 -22.76 21.76
N ALA A 27 13.91 -23.98 21.19
CA ALA A 27 14.99 -24.45 20.32
C ALA A 27 15.17 -23.52 19.10
N SER A 28 14.07 -23.16 18.43
CA SER A 28 14.06 -22.24 17.28
C SER A 28 14.59 -20.84 17.62
N LEU A 29 14.31 -20.33 18.82
CA LEU A 29 14.84 -19.04 19.30
C LEU A 29 16.33 -19.13 19.62
N ARG A 30 16.78 -20.22 20.24
CA ARG A 30 18.21 -20.46 20.55
C ARG A 30 19.05 -20.62 19.28
N GLU A 31 18.55 -21.31 18.25
CA GLU A 31 19.19 -21.39 16.92
C GLU A 31 19.38 -20.01 16.27
N ARG A 32 18.52 -19.05 16.62
CA ARG A 32 18.56 -17.66 16.14
C ARG A 32 19.38 -16.74 17.06
N GLY A 33 20.11 -17.30 18.02
CA GLY A 33 21.07 -16.60 18.87
C GLY A 33 20.50 -15.97 20.14
N TRP A 34 19.25 -16.25 20.52
CA TRP A 34 18.66 -15.74 21.76
C TRP A 34 19.02 -16.62 22.96
N SER A 35 19.43 -16.01 24.08
CA SER A 35 19.47 -16.69 25.38
C SER A 35 18.05 -16.78 25.95
N VAL A 36 17.56 -18.01 26.18
CA VAL A 36 16.15 -18.25 26.56
C VAL A 36 16.06 -19.05 27.86
N ASP A 37 15.37 -18.49 28.84
CA ASP A 37 14.98 -19.13 30.11
C ASP A 37 13.54 -19.70 30.00
N PRO A 38 13.37 -21.03 30.00
CA PRO A 38 12.06 -21.68 29.96
C PRO A 38 11.44 -21.77 31.36
N THR A 39 10.20 -21.29 31.53
CA THR A 39 9.50 -21.39 32.82
C THR A 39 8.11 -21.99 32.64
N ALA A 40 7.88 -23.16 33.24
CA ALA A 40 6.61 -23.88 33.14
C ALA A 40 5.75 -23.64 34.39
N ALA A 41 4.44 -23.47 34.18
CA ALA A 41 3.45 -23.42 35.26
C ALA A 41 2.62 -24.71 35.29
N ALA A 42 2.45 -25.29 36.48
CA ALA A 42 1.53 -26.41 36.67
C ALA A 42 0.08 -25.95 36.43
N ALA A 43 -0.77 -26.83 35.90
CA ALA A 43 -2.17 -26.48 35.67
C ALA A 43 -2.99 -26.54 36.97
N ALA A 44 -3.50 -25.37 37.35
CA ALA A 44 -4.65 -25.13 38.22
C ALA A 44 -4.87 -26.15 39.36
N SER A 45 -4.17 -25.93 40.48
CA SER A 45 -4.75 -26.21 41.80
C SER A 45 -4.38 -25.07 42.74
N SER A 46 -5.38 -24.56 43.46
CA SER A 46 -5.31 -23.41 44.36
C SER A 46 -4.02 -23.36 45.18
N GLY A 47 -3.13 -22.43 44.81
CA GLY A 47 -1.76 -22.34 45.31
C GLY A 47 -0.75 -22.89 44.31
N ASP A 48 -0.66 -22.28 43.11
CA ASP A 48 0.27 -22.66 42.04
C ASP A 48 1.73 -22.66 42.57
N GLU A 49 2.27 -23.83 42.92
CA GLU A 49 3.72 -24.04 43.09
C GLU A 49 4.37 -24.03 41.70
N ALA A 50 4.58 -22.83 41.16
CA ALA A 50 5.30 -22.63 39.90
C ALA A 50 6.80 -22.40 40.18
N THR A 51 7.65 -22.90 39.29
CA THR A 51 9.08 -22.56 39.32
C THR A 51 9.23 -21.07 38.99
N GLU A 52 9.81 -20.27 39.89
CA GLU A 52 10.15 -18.88 39.56
C GLU A 52 11.23 -18.87 38.46
N PRO A 53 11.15 -17.95 37.48
CA PRO A 53 12.16 -17.84 36.43
C PRO A 53 13.53 -17.59 37.05
N GLU A 54 14.58 -18.18 36.49
CA GLU A 54 15.95 -17.96 36.95
C GLU A 54 16.40 -16.52 36.68
N SER A 55 15.82 -15.87 35.66
CA SER A 55 16.05 -14.46 35.30
C SER A 55 14.76 -13.62 35.34
N PRO A 56 14.22 -13.27 36.53
CA PRO A 56 12.96 -12.53 36.66
C PRO A 56 13.01 -11.09 36.10
N ASP A 57 14.21 -10.54 35.92
CA ASP A 57 14.46 -9.20 35.34
C ASP A 57 14.91 -9.24 33.88
N ALA A 58 14.67 -10.34 33.16
CA ALA A 58 15.00 -10.48 31.75
C ALA A 58 14.51 -9.30 30.90
N ALA A 59 15.21 -9.08 29.77
CA ALA A 59 14.89 -7.97 28.88
C ALA A 59 13.46 -8.09 28.33
N GLN A 60 12.97 -9.32 28.10
CA GLN A 60 11.67 -9.58 27.47
C GLN A 60 11.01 -10.86 28.02
N LEU A 61 9.67 -10.84 28.14
CA LEU A 61 8.86 -11.99 28.57
C LEU A 61 7.91 -12.41 27.45
N ILE A 62 7.96 -13.67 27.05
CA ILE A 62 6.96 -14.31 26.20
C ILE A 62 6.02 -15.13 27.08
N VAL A 63 4.71 -14.95 26.93
CA VAL A 63 3.71 -15.85 27.53
C VAL A 63 2.95 -16.56 26.41
N LEU A 64 2.96 -17.90 26.45
CA LEU A 64 2.24 -18.75 25.52
C LEU A 64 0.85 -19.06 26.08
N TRP A 65 -0.18 -18.74 25.30
CA TRP A 65 -1.58 -18.90 25.65
C TRP A 65 -2.21 -20.06 24.89
N SER A 66 -2.60 -21.08 25.65
CA SER A 66 -3.51 -22.16 25.30
C SER A 66 -4.75 -22.11 26.19
N LYS A 67 -5.75 -22.97 25.92
CA LYS A 67 -6.92 -23.14 26.79
C LYS A 67 -6.56 -23.49 28.23
N ASP A 68 -5.42 -24.16 28.44
CA ASP A 68 -4.92 -24.53 29.76
C ASP A 68 -4.16 -23.36 30.41
N ALA A 69 -3.33 -22.64 29.64
CA ALA A 69 -2.58 -21.48 30.14
C ALA A 69 -3.48 -20.34 30.65
N VAL A 70 -4.64 -20.12 30.02
CA VAL A 70 -5.62 -19.10 30.45
C VAL A 70 -6.20 -19.39 31.84
N ARG A 71 -6.15 -20.64 32.30
CA ARG A 71 -6.66 -21.05 33.62
C ARG A 71 -5.63 -20.89 34.75
N SER A 72 -4.35 -20.64 34.43
CA SER A 72 -3.31 -20.42 35.44
C SER A 72 -3.31 -18.99 35.95
N GLU A 73 -3.51 -18.81 37.26
CA GLU A 73 -3.42 -17.50 37.93
C GLU A 73 -1.98 -17.01 37.99
N TRP A 74 -1.01 -17.93 38.04
CA TRP A 74 0.40 -17.58 37.96
C TRP A 74 0.81 -17.01 36.60
N LEU A 75 0.51 -17.68 35.47
CA LEU A 75 0.82 -17.16 34.12
C LEU A 75 0.14 -15.82 33.87
N THR A 76 -1.09 -15.72 34.36
CA THR A 76 -1.86 -14.48 34.41
C THR A 76 -1.11 -13.35 35.12
N THR A 77 -0.58 -13.63 36.29
CA THR A 77 0.14 -12.66 37.11
C THR A 77 1.45 -12.24 36.47
N GLN A 78 2.21 -13.17 35.88
CA GLN A 78 3.46 -12.87 35.17
C GLN A 78 3.21 -12.00 33.95
N ALA A 79 2.20 -12.32 33.14
CA ALA A 79 1.81 -11.51 31.99
C ALA A 79 1.44 -10.07 32.42
N ARG A 80 0.63 -9.90 33.48
CA ARG A 80 0.26 -8.57 34.00
C ARG A 80 1.47 -7.77 34.49
N ARG A 81 2.42 -8.43 35.15
CA ARG A 81 3.65 -7.79 35.63
C ARG A 81 4.53 -7.31 34.47
N ALA A 82 4.73 -8.13 33.45
CA ALA A 82 5.54 -7.77 32.29
C ALA A 82 4.86 -6.74 31.36
N ALA A 83 3.53 -6.79 31.23
CA ALA A 83 2.77 -5.83 30.43
C ALA A 83 2.95 -4.39 30.93
N ARG A 84 2.99 -4.18 32.25
CA ARG A 84 3.23 -2.86 32.87
C ARG A 84 4.59 -2.25 32.54
N ARG A 85 5.55 -3.08 32.09
CA ARG A 85 6.92 -2.66 31.75
C ARG A 85 7.17 -2.59 30.24
N ILE A 86 6.14 -2.80 29.40
CA ILE A 86 6.23 -2.85 27.92
C ILE A 86 7.25 -3.91 27.45
N ARG A 87 7.33 -5.03 28.18
CA ARG A 87 8.25 -6.13 27.88
C ARG A 87 7.54 -7.45 27.60
N LEU A 88 6.21 -7.41 27.45
CA LEU A 88 5.41 -8.61 27.21
C LEU A 88 5.19 -8.85 25.72
N ILE A 89 5.48 -10.05 25.28
CA ILE A 89 5.06 -10.61 24.01
C ILE A 89 4.08 -11.76 24.30
N SER A 90 2.92 -11.71 23.65
CA SER A 90 1.83 -12.67 23.86
C SER A 90 1.75 -13.59 22.65
N GLY A 91 1.90 -14.91 22.83
CA GLY A 91 1.80 -15.91 21.76
C GLY A 91 0.57 -16.79 21.95
N LEU A 92 -0.21 -17.05 20.90
CA LEU A 92 -1.37 -17.95 20.90
C LEU A 92 -0.98 -19.31 20.31
N LEU A 93 -1.28 -20.37 21.04
CA LEU A 93 -1.10 -21.76 20.58
C LEU A 93 -2.41 -22.38 20.06
N ASP A 94 -3.55 -21.83 20.47
CA ASP A 94 -4.89 -22.24 20.04
C ASP A 94 -5.84 -21.02 20.01
N ASP A 95 -7.15 -21.26 19.96
CA ASP A 95 -8.21 -20.25 19.97
C ASP A 95 -8.51 -19.66 21.38
N ALA A 96 -7.62 -19.88 22.35
CA ALA A 96 -7.76 -19.32 23.69
C ALA A 96 -7.83 -17.79 23.70
N ARG A 97 -8.51 -17.27 24.72
CA ARG A 97 -8.67 -15.84 24.94
C ARG A 97 -7.92 -15.46 26.21
N PRO A 98 -6.74 -14.84 26.11
CA PRO A 98 -5.96 -14.43 27.28
C PRO A 98 -6.79 -13.54 28.22
N PRO A 99 -6.73 -13.73 29.55
CA PRO A 99 -7.71 -13.12 30.46
C PRO A 99 -7.49 -11.62 30.74
N PHE A 100 -6.53 -10.93 30.09
CA PHE A 100 -6.30 -9.49 30.29
C PHE A 100 -6.28 -8.76 28.96
N VAL A 101 -7.25 -7.87 28.80
CA VAL A 101 -7.35 -6.93 27.70
C VAL A 101 -6.52 -5.69 28.05
N PHE A 102 -5.24 -5.67 27.68
CA PHE A 102 -4.57 -4.39 27.41
C PHE A 102 -4.83 -4.04 25.95
N PRO A 103 -5.32 -2.83 25.61
CA PRO A 103 -5.59 -2.42 24.24
C PRO A 103 -4.37 -2.46 23.30
N MET A 104 -3.15 -2.67 23.82
CA MET A 104 -1.89 -2.45 23.12
C MET A 104 -1.06 -3.71 22.82
N VAL A 105 -1.40 -4.89 23.35
CA VAL A 105 -0.62 -6.12 23.09
C VAL A 105 -1.52 -7.16 22.44
N ARG A 106 -1.51 -7.21 21.10
CA ARG A 106 -2.22 -8.24 20.35
C ARG A 106 -1.46 -9.56 20.42
N PRO A 107 -2.11 -10.68 20.80
CA PRO A 107 -1.47 -11.98 20.78
C PRO A 107 -1.12 -12.42 19.36
N ILE A 108 0.06 -13.02 19.19
CA ILE A 108 0.61 -13.50 17.93
C ILE A 108 0.20 -14.97 17.76
N PRO A 109 -0.55 -15.35 16.71
CA PRO A 109 -0.83 -16.76 16.41
C PRO A 109 0.46 -17.49 16.05
N LEU A 110 0.90 -18.43 16.89
CA LEU A 110 2.16 -19.16 16.70
C LEU A 110 1.96 -20.53 16.06
N THR A 111 0.73 -21.01 15.94
CA THR A 111 0.41 -22.32 15.40
C THR A 111 -0.46 -22.24 14.14
N ASP A 112 -0.36 -23.25 13.29
CA ASP A 112 -1.25 -23.48 12.14
C ASP A 112 -2.54 -24.17 12.58
N ALA A 113 -3.47 -24.40 11.64
CA ALA A 113 -4.72 -25.11 11.91
C ALA A 113 -4.52 -26.56 12.40
N ALA A 114 -3.32 -27.12 12.27
CA ALA A 114 -2.94 -28.45 12.75
C ALA A 114 -2.19 -28.41 14.09
N GLY A 115 -2.10 -27.25 14.75
CA GLY A 115 -1.44 -27.07 16.04
C GLY A 115 0.09 -27.12 15.98
N ARG A 116 0.70 -27.03 14.78
CA ARG A 116 2.15 -27.00 14.59
C ARG A 116 2.64 -25.56 14.54
N LEU A 117 3.87 -25.31 14.98
CA LEU A 117 4.46 -23.97 14.88
C LEU A 117 4.42 -23.48 13.42
N SER A 118 3.80 -22.32 13.21
CA SER A 118 3.66 -21.73 11.88
C SER A 118 4.83 -20.79 11.61
N TYR A 119 5.39 -20.87 10.40
CA TYR A 119 6.47 -19.98 9.98
C TYR A 119 6.06 -18.49 10.05
N PRO A 120 4.85 -18.08 9.63
CA PRO A 120 4.37 -16.70 9.81
C PRO A 120 4.33 -16.25 11.28
N GLY A 121 3.87 -17.12 12.18
CA GLY A 121 3.82 -16.84 13.62
C GLY A 121 5.20 -16.67 14.24
N LEU A 122 6.13 -17.56 13.90
CA LEU A 122 7.53 -17.49 14.33
C LEU A 122 8.24 -16.22 13.84
N LEU A 123 7.92 -15.77 12.62
CA LEU A 123 8.47 -14.53 12.07
C LEU A 123 7.92 -13.30 12.80
N GLN A 124 6.61 -13.27 13.08
CA GLN A 124 5.99 -12.19 13.86
C GLN A 124 6.57 -12.10 15.28
N LEU A 125 6.81 -13.26 15.93
CA LEU A 125 7.44 -13.35 17.23
C LEU A 125 8.88 -12.82 17.21
N SER A 126 9.68 -13.24 16.23
CA SER A 126 11.08 -12.79 16.07
C SER A 126 11.15 -11.27 15.87
N ASN A 127 10.24 -10.71 15.08
CA ASN A 127 10.15 -9.26 14.89
C ASN A 127 9.71 -8.52 16.17
N ALA A 128 8.82 -9.10 16.98
CA ALA A 128 8.45 -8.54 18.27
C ALA A 128 9.66 -8.50 19.23
N LEU A 129 10.45 -9.57 19.25
CA LEU A 129 11.66 -9.67 20.07
C LEU A 129 12.72 -8.61 19.67
N LEU A 130 12.95 -8.42 18.38
CA LEU A 130 13.92 -7.43 17.88
C LEU A 130 13.48 -5.98 18.14
N ARG A 131 12.18 -5.68 18.09
CA ARG A 131 11.64 -4.35 18.37
C ARG A 131 11.82 -3.96 19.85
N SER A 132 11.52 -4.88 20.76
CA SER A 132 11.65 -4.60 22.21
C SER A 132 13.11 -4.60 22.69
N ALA A 133 14.05 -5.12 21.90
CA ALA A 133 15.49 -5.04 22.22
C ALA A 133 16.11 -3.67 21.90
N LYS A 134 15.50 -2.86 21.01
CA LYS A 134 16.07 -1.59 20.50
C LYS A 134 15.64 -0.33 21.25
N THR A 135 14.83 -0.43 22.30
CA THR A 135 14.43 0.73 23.12
C THR A 135 15.53 1.13 24.10
N GLY A 136 16.62 1.71 23.59
CA GLY A 136 17.54 2.61 24.30
C GLY A 136 17.45 4.03 23.70
N PRO A 137 17.89 5.09 24.39
CA PRO A 137 17.63 6.47 23.94
C PRO A 137 18.38 6.81 22.65
N ALA A 138 17.69 7.53 21.75
CA ALA A 138 18.19 7.94 20.43
C ALA A 138 19.19 9.12 20.51
N PRO A 139 20.17 9.21 19.59
CA PRO A 139 21.11 10.33 19.54
C PRO A 139 20.55 11.54 18.76
N THR A 140 20.87 12.73 19.27
CA THR A 140 20.63 14.04 18.66
C THR A 140 21.67 14.35 17.57
N VAL A 141 21.24 14.88 16.42
CA VAL A 141 22.14 15.47 15.41
C VAL A 141 21.68 16.89 15.11
N ALA A 142 22.66 17.79 15.11
CA ALA A 142 22.54 19.23 14.94
C ALA A 142 22.24 19.64 13.50
N ALA A 143 21.60 20.79 13.38
CA ALA A 143 21.32 21.49 12.13
C ALA A 143 22.62 22.06 11.54
N ASP A 144 22.79 21.94 10.22
CA ASP A 144 23.09 23.12 9.38
C ASP A 144 22.87 22.84 7.89
N ASP A 145 22.44 23.92 7.24
CA ASP A 145 22.36 24.27 5.82
C ASP A 145 21.21 23.76 4.92
N ALA A 146 20.33 24.72 4.58
CA ALA A 146 19.27 24.68 3.56
C ALA A 146 19.62 25.65 2.40
N PRO A 147 18.90 25.67 1.25
CA PRO A 147 19.25 24.90 0.07
C PRO A 147 19.46 25.77 -1.19
N ALA A 148 20.12 25.21 -2.20
CA ALA A 148 20.18 25.79 -3.54
C ALA A 148 19.06 25.24 -4.45
N SER A 149 18.29 26.18 -5.01
CA SER A 149 17.27 26.11 -6.07
C SER A 149 16.96 24.77 -6.75
N ALA A 150 15.72 24.32 -6.60
CA ALA A 150 15.12 23.23 -7.36
C ALA A 150 14.87 23.66 -8.83
N SER A 151 15.62 23.06 -9.74
CA SER A 151 15.32 23.03 -11.18
C SER A 151 14.92 21.62 -11.59
N ASN A 152 13.86 21.52 -12.40
CA ASN A 152 13.28 20.36 -13.08
C ASN A 152 14.25 19.22 -13.48
N GLU A 153 14.55 18.29 -12.57
CA GLU A 153 15.13 16.97 -12.89
C GLU A 153 14.11 15.85 -12.63
N VAL A 154 13.05 15.79 -13.43
CA VAL A 154 12.09 14.66 -13.42
C VAL A 154 12.50 13.58 -14.45
N GLY A 155 13.71 13.65 -14.99
CA GLY A 155 14.19 12.80 -16.11
C GLY A 155 15.43 11.94 -15.81
N GLY A 156 15.74 11.64 -14.54
CA GLY A 156 16.85 10.71 -14.22
C GLY A 156 16.52 9.24 -14.54
N ASP A 157 17.54 8.41 -14.62
CA ASP A 157 17.40 6.94 -14.54
C ASP A 157 16.92 6.54 -13.13
N LEU A 158 15.94 5.63 -13.02
CA LEU A 158 15.42 5.10 -11.75
C LEU A 158 16.56 4.58 -10.87
N HIS A 159 17.54 3.92 -11.50
CA HIS A 159 18.72 3.40 -10.82
C HIS A 159 19.49 4.49 -10.09
N ASN A 160 19.74 5.62 -10.77
CA ASN A 160 20.45 6.76 -10.20
C ASN A 160 19.68 7.38 -9.03
N ARG A 161 18.33 7.43 -9.11
CA ARG A 161 17.51 7.89 -7.98
C ARG A 161 17.65 6.97 -6.78
N LEU A 162 17.52 5.66 -6.99
CA LEU A 162 17.55 4.66 -5.92
C LEU A 162 18.94 4.56 -5.27
N ARG A 163 20.03 4.73 -6.03
CA ARG A 163 21.40 4.66 -5.49
C ARG A 163 21.73 5.72 -4.43
N ARG A 164 21.00 6.84 -4.41
CA ARG A 164 21.13 7.91 -3.41
C ARG A 164 20.69 7.47 -2.01
N TYR A 165 19.85 6.44 -1.93
CA TYR A 165 19.17 6.00 -0.72
C TYR A 165 19.66 4.61 -0.31
N GLU A 166 19.78 4.35 0.99
CA GLU A 166 20.19 3.03 1.48
C GLU A 166 19.12 1.98 1.16
N ALA A 167 17.87 2.31 1.47
CA ALA A 167 16.73 1.48 1.11
C ALA A 167 16.56 1.34 -0.42
N GLY A 168 16.91 2.37 -1.20
CA GLY A 168 16.90 2.29 -2.66
C GLY A 168 17.92 1.29 -3.21
N ARG A 169 19.15 1.26 -2.68
CA ARG A 169 20.15 0.23 -3.02
C ARG A 169 19.72 -1.18 -2.64
N ARG A 170 18.89 -1.33 -1.60
CA ARG A 170 18.29 -2.63 -1.25
C ARG A 170 17.28 -3.07 -2.31
N LEU A 171 16.39 -2.17 -2.77
CA LEU A 171 15.45 -2.46 -3.86
C LEU A 171 16.17 -2.89 -5.14
N LEU A 172 17.27 -2.24 -5.49
CA LEU A 172 18.04 -2.62 -6.68
C LEU A 172 18.54 -4.07 -6.64
N ARG A 173 19.00 -4.55 -5.48
CA ARG A 173 19.40 -5.97 -5.33
C ARG A 173 18.22 -6.92 -5.44
N LEU A 174 17.06 -6.52 -4.89
CA LEU A 174 15.84 -7.33 -4.97
C LEU A 174 15.31 -7.43 -6.40
N PHE A 175 15.55 -6.43 -7.25
CA PHE A 175 15.18 -6.49 -8.67
C PHE A 175 15.96 -7.58 -9.41
N ASP A 176 17.24 -7.76 -9.10
CA ASP A 176 18.06 -8.83 -9.69
C ASP A 176 17.49 -10.22 -9.31
N ASP A 177 16.98 -10.37 -8.08
CA ASP A 177 16.33 -11.61 -7.62
C ASP A 177 15.01 -11.92 -8.32
N ILE A 178 14.27 -10.88 -8.76
CA ILE A 178 12.98 -11.03 -9.48
C ILE A 178 13.18 -11.70 -10.85
N GLU A 179 14.31 -11.42 -11.52
CA GLU A 179 14.62 -12.01 -12.82
C GLU A 179 15.18 -13.43 -12.71
N ALA A 180 15.95 -13.71 -11.65
CA ALA A 180 16.73 -14.93 -11.54
C ALA A 180 15.99 -16.16 -10.97
N SER A 181 14.74 -16.01 -10.48
CA SER A 181 14.15 -17.01 -9.59
C SER A 181 12.67 -17.34 -9.84
N ASP A 182 12.37 -18.64 -9.81
CA ASP A 182 11.03 -19.22 -9.61
C ASP A 182 10.62 -19.25 -8.12
N ALA A 183 11.49 -18.82 -7.20
CA ALA A 183 11.19 -18.80 -5.78
C ALA A 183 10.23 -17.67 -5.42
N THR A 184 9.47 -17.86 -4.34
CA THR A 184 8.61 -16.84 -3.75
C THR A 184 9.42 -15.58 -3.47
N LEU A 185 8.99 -14.45 -4.05
CA LEU A 185 9.64 -13.17 -3.86
C LEU A 185 9.50 -12.72 -2.39
N PRO A 186 10.51 -12.04 -1.82
CA PRO A 186 10.47 -11.64 -0.43
C PRO A 186 9.57 -10.40 -0.26
N GLN A 187 8.25 -10.58 -0.36
CA GLN A 187 7.22 -9.54 -0.23
C GLN A 187 7.50 -8.56 0.92
N ALA A 188 7.79 -9.11 2.11
CA ALA A 188 8.04 -8.32 3.31
C ALA A 188 9.29 -7.43 3.18
N GLU A 189 10.30 -7.89 2.44
CA GLU A 189 11.54 -7.17 2.21
C GLU A 189 11.37 -6.05 1.18
N ILE A 190 10.65 -6.32 0.09
CA ILE A 190 10.27 -5.31 -0.90
C ILE A 190 9.46 -4.21 -0.23
N GLN A 191 8.44 -4.59 0.56
CA GLN A 191 7.59 -3.62 1.25
C GLN A 191 8.38 -2.83 2.30
N PHE A 192 9.26 -3.49 3.06
CA PHE A 192 10.17 -2.81 3.98
C PHE A 192 11.02 -1.78 3.23
N ALA A 193 11.66 -2.17 2.14
CA ALA A 193 12.54 -1.27 1.39
C ALA A 193 11.78 -0.07 0.80
N LYS A 194 10.56 -0.25 0.29
CA LYS A 194 9.69 0.85 -0.16
C LYS A 194 9.35 1.84 0.96
N VAL A 195 8.97 1.35 2.15
CA VAL A 195 8.63 2.22 3.29
C VAL A 195 9.84 3.02 3.76
N PHE A 196 11.00 2.38 3.87
CA PHE A 196 12.21 3.07 4.30
C PHE A 196 12.74 4.03 3.23
N LEU A 197 12.64 3.71 1.95
CA LEU A 197 12.95 4.64 0.86
C LEU A 197 12.07 5.88 0.95
N ALA A 198 10.75 5.71 1.10
CA ALA A 198 9.83 6.83 1.22
C ALA A 198 10.15 7.70 2.45
N ALA A 199 10.53 7.07 3.58
CA ALA A 199 10.90 7.79 4.78
C ALA A 199 12.24 8.53 4.67
N GLU A 200 13.25 7.94 4.01
CA GLU A 200 14.53 8.61 3.71
C GLU A 200 14.29 9.81 2.80
N MET A 201 13.51 9.65 1.72
CA MET A 201 13.20 10.75 0.80
C MET A 201 12.45 11.90 1.48
N LEU A 202 11.45 11.60 2.31
CA LEU A 202 10.75 12.65 3.08
C LEU A 202 11.65 13.29 4.15
N GLY A 203 12.64 12.57 4.65
CA GLY A 203 13.67 13.09 5.57
C GLY A 203 14.61 14.09 4.87
N ASP A 204 14.91 13.85 3.60
CA ASP A 204 15.65 14.76 2.71
C ASP A 204 14.78 15.89 2.14
N GLU A 205 13.62 16.16 2.77
CA GLU A 205 12.66 17.20 2.36
C GLU A 205 12.16 17.07 0.91
N ARG A 206 12.20 15.86 0.33
CA ARG A 206 11.58 15.63 -0.99
C ARG A 206 10.07 15.78 -0.90
N PRO A 207 9.42 16.51 -1.82
CA PRO A 207 7.97 16.61 -1.85
C PRO A 207 7.32 15.23 -2.00
N ALA A 208 6.21 15.00 -1.29
CA ALA A 208 5.52 13.71 -1.34
C ALA A 208 5.13 13.23 -2.76
N PRO A 209 4.71 14.09 -3.71
CA PRO A 209 4.49 13.67 -5.09
C PRO A 209 5.74 13.06 -5.78
N ASP A 210 6.94 13.56 -5.48
CA ASP A 210 8.19 12.99 -6.00
C ASP A 210 8.43 11.59 -5.43
N VAL A 211 8.10 11.40 -4.14
CA VAL A 211 8.16 10.09 -3.48
C VAL A 211 7.16 9.12 -4.10
N GLN A 212 5.92 9.55 -4.33
CA GLN A 212 4.90 8.73 -5.01
C GLN A 212 5.36 8.31 -6.40
N TRP A 213 5.98 9.23 -7.15
CA TRP A 213 6.49 8.94 -8.48
C TRP A 213 7.60 7.88 -8.44
N VAL A 214 8.57 8.00 -7.52
CA VAL A 214 9.61 6.98 -7.34
C VAL A 214 9.02 5.63 -6.90
N LEU A 215 8.04 5.62 -6.00
CA LEU A 215 7.35 4.39 -5.59
C LEU A 215 6.60 3.74 -6.76
N THR A 216 5.98 4.55 -7.64
CA THR A 216 5.35 4.06 -8.86
C THR A 216 6.38 3.50 -9.83
N ASP A 217 7.50 4.18 -10.05
CA ASP A 217 8.55 3.67 -10.93
C ASP A 217 9.12 2.34 -10.41
N VAL A 218 9.31 2.20 -9.09
CA VAL A 218 9.69 0.93 -8.46
C VAL A 218 8.66 -0.17 -8.76
N ASN A 219 7.37 0.13 -8.60
CA ASN A 219 6.32 -0.86 -8.92
C ASN A 219 6.31 -1.20 -10.42
N ASN A 220 6.43 -0.21 -11.30
CA ASN A 220 6.44 -0.41 -12.75
C ASN A 220 7.65 -1.23 -13.22
N GLU A 221 8.80 -1.04 -12.57
CA GLU A 221 10.00 -1.87 -12.80
C GLU A 221 9.73 -3.33 -12.40
N ILE A 222 9.08 -3.57 -11.26
CA ILE A 222 8.64 -4.92 -10.84
C ILE A 222 7.71 -5.53 -11.89
N TYR A 223 6.73 -4.77 -12.41
CA TYR A 223 5.87 -5.21 -13.51
C TYR A 223 6.67 -5.64 -14.74
N SER A 224 7.58 -4.77 -15.21
CA SER A 224 8.39 -4.98 -16.41
C SER A 224 9.28 -6.23 -16.30
N ARG A 225 9.90 -6.45 -15.15
CA ARG A 225 10.75 -7.64 -14.91
C ARG A 225 9.93 -8.91 -14.81
N ILE A 226 8.81 -8.89 -14.09
CA ILE A 226 7.95 -10.06 -13.93
C ILE A 226 7.34 -10.49 -15.26
N ILE A 227 6.86 -9.55 -16.09
CA ILE A 227 6.29 -9.91 -17.40
C ILE A 227 7.35 -10.43 -18.35
N SER A 228 8.56 -9.84 -18.37
CA SER A 228 9.67 -10.32 -19.21
C SER A 228 10.00 -11.77 -18.86
N SER A 229 10.24 -12.03 -17.57
CA SER A 229 10.51 -13.37 -17.04
C SER A 229 9.34 -14.34 -17.29
N ALA A 230 8.08 -13.91 -17.18
CA ALA A 230 6.93 -14.76 -17.45
C ALA A 230 6.82 -15.16 -18.94
N CYS A 231 7.16 -14.25 -19.87
CA CYS A 231 7.24 -14.56 -21.29
C CYS A 231 8.30 -15.63 -21.57
N ASP A 232 9.51 -15.46 -21.02
CA ASP A 232 10.62 -16.41 -21.20
C ASP A 232 10.25 -17.80 -20.67
N GLN A 233 9.69 -17.86 -19.45
CA GLN A 233 9.24 -19.12 -18.84
C GLN A 233 8.13 -19.81 -19.63
N MET A 234 7.23 -19.05 -20.27
CA MET A 234 6.19 -19.62 -21.13
C MET A 234 6.79 -20.21 -22.40
N ALA A 235 7.72 -19.50 -23.04
CA ALA A 235 8.43 -19.98 -24.22
C ALA A 235 9.18 -21.30 -23.91
N GLU A 236 9.91 -21.36 -22.79
CA GLU A 236 10.60 -22.56 -22.32
C GLU A 236 9.64 -23.72 -21.98
N ALA A 237 8.46 -23.41 -21.45
CA ALA A 237 7.42 -24.39 -21.15
C ALA A 237 6.65 -24.88 -22.39
N GLY A 238 7.05 -24.49 -23.59
CA GLY A 238 6.47 -24.96 -24.86
C GLY A 238 5.24 -24.17 -25.32
N TRP A 239 4.95 -23.01 -24.74
CA TRP A 239 3.88 -22.13 -25.22
C TRP A 239 4.30 -21.34 -26.47
N GLY A 240 5.60 -21.28 -26.76
CA GLY A 240 6.20 -20.49 -27.85
C GLY A 240 6.31 -19.01 -27.52
N ASP A 241 6.75 -18.23 -28.51
CA ASP A 241 6.81 -16.77 -28.44
C ASP A 241 5.40 -16.15 -28.36
N LEU A 242 5.34 -14.84 -28.05
CA LEU A 242 4.09 -14.10 -28.07
C LEU A 242 3.39 -14.23 -29.43
N PRO A 243 2.11 -14.67 -29.47
CA PRO A 243 1.44 -14.98 -30.73
C PRO A 243 1.05 -13.73 -31.53
N VAL A 244 0.97 -12.57 -30.88
CA VAL A 244 0.82 -11.22 -31.45
C VAL A 244 1.54 -10.21 -30.56
N PRO A 245 1.85 -8.99 -31.04
CA PRO A 245 2.38 -7.91 -30.21
C PRO A 245 1.53 -7.67 -28.95
N LEU A 246 2.20 -7.27 -27.86
CA LEU A 246 1.59 -7.00 -26.57
C LEU A 246 2.07 -5.66 -26.03
N SER A 247 1.17 -4.88 -25.43
CA SER A 247 1.52 -3.86 -24.43
C SER A 247 0.91 -4.24 -23.09
N VAL A 248 1.72 -4.24 -22.04
CA VAL A 248 1.23 -4.30 -20.66
C VAL A 248 1.04 -2.89 -20.15
N ILE A 249 -0.17 -2.61 -19.68
CA ILE A 249 -0.53 -1.34 -19.08
C ILE A 249 -0.75 -1.49 -17.58
N VAL A 250 -0.29 -0.50 -16.83
CA VAL A 250 -0.74 -0.24 -15.45
C VAL A 250 -1.74 0.89 -15.47
N MET A 251 -2.71 0.85 -14.57
CA MET A 251 -3.86 1.75 -14.60
C MET A 251 -4.03 2.48 -13.26
N GLY A 252 -5.01 3.39 -13.19
CA GLY A 252 -5.30 4.13 -11.98
C GLY A 252 -4.08 4.86 -11.42
N SER A 253 -3.79 4.67 -10.13
CA SER A 253 -2.67 5.38 -9.48
C SER A 253 -1.29 4.98 -10.03
N GLY A 254 -1.13 3.76 -10.54
CA GLY A 254 0.10 3.32 -11.18
C GLY A 254 0.34 4.03 -12.52
N GLY A 255 -0.71 4.22 -13.32
CA GLY A 255 -0.57 4.95 -14.58
C GLY A 255 -0.43 6.47 -14.44
N ARG A 256 -0.80 7.04 -13.29
CA ARG A 256 -0.57 8.45 -12.97
C ARG A 256 0.81 8.78 -12.40
N GLY A 257 1.56 7.79 -11.89
CA GLY A 257 2.77 8.09 -11.11
C GLY A 257 2.47 8.48 -9.67
N GLU A 258 1.38 7.96 -9.10
CA GLU A 258 0.81 8.44 -7.83
C GLU A 258 0.58 7.32 -6.81
N ASN A 259 1.37 6.24 -6.88
CA ASN A 259 1.22 5.13 -5.93
C ASN A 259 1.57 5.55 -4.51
N TYR A 260 0.89 4.89 -3.59
CA TYR A 260 1.21 4.91 -2.16
C TYR A 260 2.00 3.64 -1.81
N LEU A 261 2.31 3.44 -0.53
CA LEU A 261 3.17 2.33 -0.10
C LEU A 261 2.50 0.98 -0.32
N PHE A 262 1.17 0.91 -0.21
CA PHE A 262 0.38 -0.32 -0.21
C PHE A 262 -0.63 -0.36 -1.37
N SER A 263 -0.16 -0.05 -2.58
CA SER A 263 -0.96 -0.15 -3.81
C SER A 263 -1.18 -1.61 -4.23
N ASP A 264 -2.36 -1.88 -4.78
CA ASP A 264 -2.73 -3.12 -5.45
C ASP A 264 -2.31 -3.12 -6.93
N GLN A 265 -2.50 -4.26 -7.61
CA GLN A 265 -2.22 -4.41 -9.04
C GLN A 265 -3.44 -4.07 -9.91
N ASP A 266 -3.43 -2.88 -10.51
CA ASP A 266 -4.35 -2.50 -11.59
C ASP A 266 -3.63 -2.63 -12.93
N ASN A 267 -3.91 -3.66 -13.72
CA ASN A 267 -3.21 -3.93 -14.98
C ASN A 267 -4.11 -4.44 -16.11
N GLY A 268 -3.63 -4.31 -17.35
CA GLY A 268 -4.32 -4.78 -18.55
C GLY A 268 -3.37 -5.03 -19.70
N PHE A 269 -3.85 -5.73 -20.73
CA PHE A 269 -3.14 -6.04 -21.96
C PHE A 269 -3.81 -5.37 -23.17
N ILE A 270 -2.99 -4.74 -24.00
CA ILE A 270 -3.35 -4.29 -25.35
C ILE A 270 -2.71 -5.29 -26.31
N LEU A 271 -3.53 -6.02 -27.05
CA LEU A 271 -3.09 -7.04 -27.98
C LEU A 271 -3.03 -6.48 -29.41
N GLY A 272 -2.05 -6.94 -30.18
CA GLY A 272 -2.06 -6.80 -31.63
C GLY A 272 -3.29 -7.47 -32.22
N ASP A 273 -3.75 -6.99 -33.38
CA ASP A 273 -4.94 -7.53 -34.03
C ASP A 273 -4.70 -8.95 -34.56
N TYR A 274 -5.76 -9.75 -34.59
CA TYR A 274 -5.70 -11.14 -35.06
C TYR A 274 -7.07 -11.61 -35.59
N PRO A 275 -7.11 -12.60 -36.50
CA PRO A 275 -8.36 -13.18 -36.99
C PRO A 275 -9.16 -13.88 -35.87
N ASP A 276 -10.49 -13.75 -35.89
CA ASP A 276 -11.37 -14.36 -34.88
C ASP A 276 -11.19 -15.88 -34.73
N GLU A 277 -10.85 -16.58 -35.82
CA GLU A 277 -10.56 -18.02 -35.81
C GLU A 277 -9.37 -18.42 -34.92
N ASP A 278 -8.43 -17.50 -34.70
CA ASP A 278 -7.28 -17.69 -33.82
C ASP A 278 -7.57 -17.34 -32.35
N HIS A 279 -8.73 -16.74 -32.04
CA HIS A 279 -9.04 -16.19 -30.71
C HIS A 279 -8.86 -17.21 -29.59
N GLY A 280 -9.34 -18.44 -29.77
CA GLY A 280 -9.23 -19.48 -28.74
C GLY A 280 -7.77 -19.80 -28.36
N ARG A 281 -6.87 -19.86 -29.35
CA ARG A 281 -5.44 -20.09 -29.14
C ARG A 281 -4.76 -18.89 -28.51
N ILE A 282 -5.00 -17.70 -29.07
CA ILE A 282 -4.36 -16.45 -28.66
C ILE A 282 -4.81 -16.03 -27.25
N ASP A 283 -6.10 -16.05 -26.97
CA ASP A 283 -6.62 -15.70 -25.63
C ASP A 283 -6.16 -16.70 -24.57
N THR A 284 -6.06 -17.99 -24.91
CA THR A 284 -5.53 -19.01 -23.97
C THR A 284 -4.07 -18.71 -23.60
N HIS A 285 -3.23 -18.33 -24.57
CA HIS A 285 -1.84 -17.94 -24.32
C HIS A 285 -1.78 -16.70 -23.41
N PHE A 286 -2.50 -15.63 -23.73
CA PHE A 286 -2.44 -14.42 -22.91
C PHE A 286 -3.15 -14.53 -21.56
N ARG A 287 -4.13 -15.43 -21.41
CA ARG A 287 -4.73 -15.75 -20.11
C ARG A 287 -3.69 -16.41 -19.20
N GLU A 288 -2.95 -17.40 -19.69
CA GLU A 288 -1.87 -18.03 -18.92
C GLU A 288 -0.81 -16.98 -18.51
N LEU A 289 -0.39 -16.12 -19.45
CA LEU A 289 0.56 -15.05 -19.18
C LEU A 289 0.04 -14.10 -18.09
N ALA A 290 -1.23 -13.71 -18.16
CA ALA A 290 -1.86 -12.85 -17.17
C ALA A 290 -1.97 -13.51 -15.79
N GLU A 291 -2.27 -14.81 -15.71
CA GLU A 291 -2.32 -15.56 -14.45
C GLU A 291 -0.93 -15.64 -13.78
N ARG A 292 0.13 -15.86 -14.58
CA ARG A 292 1.52 -15.84 -14.09
C ARG A 292 1.92 -14.45 -13.60
N LEU A 293 1.62 -13.42 -14.38
CA LEU A 293 1.86 -12.02 -14.01
C LEU A 293 1.17 -11.69 -12.68
N SER A 294 -0.14 -11.92 -12.56
CA SER A 294 -0.87 -11.56 -11.35
C SER A 294 -0.39 -12.29 -10.11
N ARG A 295 -0.06 -13.58 -10.23
CA ARG A 295 0.46 -14.36 -9.10
C ARG A 295 1.83 -13.85 -8.64
N ARG A 296 2.75 -13.62 -9.57
CA ARG A 296 4.09 -13.14 -9.22
C ARG A 296 4.09 -11.71 -8.70
N LEU A 297 3.18 -10.86 -9.17
CA LEU A 297 2.97 -9.52 -8.60
C LEU A 297 2.48 -9.59 -7.14
N ASP A 298 1.56 -10.51 -6.84
CA ASP A 298 1.10 -10.75 -5.46
C ASP A 298 2.26 -11.21 -4.57
N ASP A 299 3.09 -12.15 -5.04
CA ASP A 299 4.32 -12.59 -4.36
C ASP A 299 5.32 -11.42 -4.17
N ALA A 300 5.36 -10.46 -5.10
CA ALA A 300 6.19 -9.25 -4.99
C ALA A 300 5.62 -8.18 -4.05
N GLY A 301 4.41 -8.37 -3.52
CA GLY A 301 3.75 -7.42 -2.63
C GLY A 301 2.81 -6.42 -3.28
N LEU A 302 2.38 -6.68 -4.52
CA LEU A 302 1.31 -5.97 -5.21
C LEU A 302 0.05 -6.85 -5.20
N PRO A 303 -0.78 -6.77 -4.14
CA PRO A 303 -1.89 -7.69 -3.95
C PRO A 303 -2.94 -7.58 -5.05
N TYR A 304 -3.64 -8.69 -5.30
CA TYR A 304 -4.77 -8.72 -6.25
C TYR A 304 -5.73 -7.55 -6.03
N CYS A 305 -6.09 -6.88 -7.14
CA CYS A 305 -7.08 -5.81 -7.10
C CYS A 305 -8.45 -6.36 -6.72
N SER A 306 -9.02 -5.81 -5.63
CA SER A 306 -10.36 -6.17 -5.16
C SER A 306 -11.48 -5.87 -6.17
N GLY A 307 -11.23 -4.94 -7.10
CA GLY A 307 -12.12 -4.60 -8.21
C GLY A 307 -11.94 -5.46 -9.45
N TYR A 308 -11.10 -6.50 -9.41
CA TYR A 308 -10.79 -7.39 -10.55
C TYR A 308 -10.32 -6.64 -11.80
N CYS A 309 -9.58 -5.54 -11.62
CA CYS A 309 -9.02 -4.70 -12.67
C CYS A 309 -7.64 -5.19 -13.12
N MET A 310 -7.58 -6.46 -13.55
CA MET A 310 -6.35 -7.17 -13.89
C MET A 310 -6.49 -7.90 -15.21
N ALA A 311 -5.40 -8.06 -15.96
CA ALA A 311 -5.36 -8.71 -17.27
C ALA A 311 -5.86 -10.16 -17.26
N VAL A 312 -5.92 -10.84 -16.10
CA VAL A 312 -6.54 -12.17 -15.96
C VAL A 312 -8.02 -12.14 -16.31
N ASN A 313 -8.70 -11.03 -16.01
CA ASN A 313 -10.08 -10.78 -16.39
C ASN A 313 -10.13 -10.33 -17.86
N PRO A 314 -10.91 -11.00 -18.74
CA PRO A 314 -10.97 -10.68 -20.17
C PRO A 314 -11.48 -9.25 -20.48
N LEU A 315 -12.10 -8.56 -19.52
CA LEU A 315 -12.39 -7.11 -19.66
C LEU A 315 -11.12 -6.25 -19.80
N TRP A 316 -9.98 -6.74 -19.34
CA TRP A 316 -8.72 -6.00 -19.32
C TRP A 316 -7.67 -6.57 -20.27
N ARG A 317 -8.08 -7.42 -21.21
CA ARG A 317 -7.21 -8.03 -22.21
C ARG A 317 -7.92 -8.01 -23.56
N LYS A 318 -7.57 -7.04 -24.40
CA LYS A 318 -8.31 -6.71 -25.62
C LYS A 318 -7.38 -6.24 -26.72
N THR A 319 -7.79 -6.43 -27.97
CA THR A 319 -7.17 -5.73 -29.12
C THR A 319 -7.55 -4.26 -29.12
N LEU A 320 -6.84 -3.41 -29.87
CA LEU A 320 -7.15 -1.99 -29.98
C LEU A 320 -8.60 -1.70 -30.44
N PRO A 321 -9.15 -2.36 -31.49
CA PRO A 321 -10.55 -2.20 -31.88
C PRO A 321 -11.52 -2.56 -30.75
N GLN A 322 -11.26 -3.65 -30.04
CA GLN A 322 -12.10 -4.10 -28.93
C GLN A 322 -12.03 -3.13 -27.73
N TRP A 323 -10.86 -2.55 -27.46
CA TRP A 323 -10.72 -1.50 -26.45
C TRP A 323 -11.56 -0.27 -26.80
N ALA A 324 -11.52 0.19 -28.05
CA ALA A 324 -12.31 1.33 -28.51
C ALA A 324 -13.82 1.09 -28.33
N GLU A 325 -14.30 -0.10 -28.73
CA GLU A 325 -15.70 -0.51 -28.52
C GLU A 325 -16.06 -0.55 -27.03
N GLN A 326 -15.22 -1.16 -26.20
CA GLN A 326 -15.48 -1.30 -24.76
C GLN A 326 -15.51 0.05 -24.05
N ILE A 327 -14.61 0.97 -24.38
CA ILE A 327 -14.61 2.34 -23.86
C ILE A 327 -15.94 3.01 -24.22
N SER A 328 -16.32 2.97 -25.50
CA SER A 328 -17.60 3.52 -25.97
C SER A 328 -18.80 2.93 -25.22
N LEU A 329 -18.78 1.62 -24.92
CA LEU A 329 -19.84 0.97 -24.15
C LEU A 329 -19.87 1.42 -22.69
N TRP A 330 -18.71 1.53 -22.04
CA TRP A 330 -18.65 1.97 -20.64
C TRP A 330 -19.19 3.38 -20.45
N ILE A 331 -18.92 4.23 -21.43
CA ILE A 331 -19.41 5.60 -21.50
C ILE A 331 -20.92 5.61 -21.70
N THR A 332 -21.41 5.00 -22.78
CA THR A 332 -22.81 5.10 -23.20
C THR A 332 -23.80 4.45 -22.24
N ARG A 333 -23.39 3.41 -21.50
CA ARG A 333 -24.28 2.71 -20.54
C ARG A 333 -24.42 3.43 -19.20
N SER A 334 -23.44 4.25 -18.83
CA SER A 334 -23.52 5.22 -17.72
C SER A 334 -23.94 4.66 -16.37
N ASN A 335 -23.79 3.35 -16.15
CA ASN A 335 -23.98 2.75 -14.84
C ASN A 335 -22.70 2.91 -14.01
N PHE A 336 -22.86 2.87 -12.69
CA PHE A 336 -21.77 3.15 -11.75
C PHE A 336 -20.53 2.27 -11.98
N VAL A 337 -20.71 0.97 -12.25
CA VAL A 337 -19.58 0.03 -12.43
C VAL A 337 -18.82 0.33 -13.73
N ALA A 338 -19.53 0.58 -14.82
CA ALA A 338 -18.94 0.90 -16.12
C ALA A 338 -18.10 2.17 -16.07
N LEU A 339 -18.61 3.23 -15.43
CA LEU A 339 -17.85 4.46 -15.30
C LEU A 339 -16.65 4.32 -14.36
N ARG A 340 -16.73 3.49 -13.31
CA ARG A 340 -15.58 3.14 -12.47
C ARG A 340 -14.47 2.43 -13.25
N PHE A 341 -14.82 1.53 -14.16
CA PHE A 341 -13.84 0.89 -15.04
C PHE A 341 -13.22 1.88 -16.02
N ALA A 342 -14.04 2.76 -16.61
CA ALA A 342 -13.53 3.85 -17.43
C ALA A 342 -12.54 4.73 -16.65
N ASP A 343 -12.89 5.20 -15.44
CA ASP A 343 -12.02 6.02 -14.59
C ASP A 343 -10.64 5.40 -14.36
N ILE A 344 -10.58 4.10 -14.12
CA ILE A 344 -9.33 3.36 -13.90
C ILE A 344 -8.52 3.33 -15.19
N LEU A 345 -9.15 2.97 -16.32
CA LEU A 345 -8.49 2.89 -17.62
C LEU A 345 -7.98 4.24 -18.11
N LEU A 346 -8.73 5.34 -17.93
CA LEU A 346 -8.37 6.67 -18.44
C LEU A 346 -6.99 7.14 -17.94
N ASP A 347 -6.53 6.57 -16.83
CA ASP A 347 -5.22 6.81 -16.25
C ASP A 347 -4.27 5.61 -16.41
N PHE A 348 -4.14 5.09 -17.64
CA PHE A 348 -3.16 4.04 -17.92
C PHE A 348 -1.79 4.57 -18.37
N ARG A 349 -0.75 3.75 -18.16
CA ARG A 349 0.60 3.89 -18.74
C ARG A 349 1.08 2.52 -19.22
N VAL A 350 1.82 2.48 -20.33
CA VAL A 350 2.53 1.26 -20.76
C VAL A 350 3.77 1.06 -19.90
N VAL A 351 3.95 -0.13 -19.37
CA VAL A 351 5.14 -0.51 -18.57
C VAL A 351 6.03 -1.54 -19.26
N TRP A 352 5.50 -2.22 -20.28
CA TRP A 352 6.24 -3.20 -21.06
C TRP A 352 5.61 -3.43 -22.43
N GLY A 353 6.42 -3.78 -23.42
CA GLY A 353 5.96 -4.13 -24.77
C GLY A 353 5.82 -2.92 -25.70
N ASP A 354 4.90 -3.00 -26.66
CA ASP A 354 4.76 -1.98 -27.73
C ASP A 354 4.14 -0.68 -27.20
N GLU A 355 4.95 0.37 -27.03
CA GLU A 355 4.42 1.68 -26.61
C GLU A 355 3.53 2.37 -27.66
N GLY A 356 3.68 2.01 -28.94
CA GLY A 356 2.88 2.53 -30.04
C GLY A 356 1.40 2.20 -29.88
N MET A 357 1.08 0.96 -29.51
CA MET A 357 -0.30 0.56 -29.20
C MET A 357 -0.86 1.30 -27.97
N GLY A 358 -0.03 1.57 -26.97
CA GLY A 358 -0.42 2.44 -25.85
C GLY A 358 -0.72 3.88 -26.29
N ARG A 359 0.10 4.47 -27.15
CA ARG A 359 -0.15 5.81 -27.71
C ARG A 359 -1.44 5.85 -28.55
N GLU A 360 -1.71 4.80 -29.31
CA GLU A 360 -2.94 4.63 -30.08
C GLU A 360 -4.17 4.63 -29.16
N LEU A 361 -4.17 3.77 -28.13
CA LEU A 361 -5.28 3.70 -27.16
C LEU A 361 -5.49 5.05 -26.45
N ARG A 362 -4.40 5.73 -26.08
CA ARG A 362 -4.46 7.07 -25.47
C ARG A 362 -5.15 8.07 -26.39
N ARG A 363 -4.83 8.07 -27.68
CA ARG A 363 -5.47 8.96 -28.65
C ARG A 363 -6.95 8.66 -28.80
N ILE A 364 -7.33 7.38 -28.89
CA ILE A 364 -8.74 6.94 -28.96
C ILE A 364 -9.51 7.47 -27.74
N ILE A 365 -8.99 7.27 -26.53
CA ILE A 365 -9.58 7.78 -25.30
C ILE A 365 -9.79 9.29 -25.36
N VAL A 366 -8.74 10.04 -25.70
CA VAL A 366 -8.78 11.51 -25.75
C VAL A 366 -9.80 12.00 -26.77
N GLN A 367 -9.84 11.39 -27.95
CA GLN A 367 -10.77 11.75 -29.02
C GLN A 367 -12.22 11.47 -28.61
N LEU A 368 -12.53 10.26 -28.11
CA LEU A 368 -13.88 9.91 -27.67
C LEU A 368 -14.41 10.87 -26.59
N ASN A 369 -13.55 11.29 -25.66
CA ASN A 369 -13.93 12.23 -24.60
C ASN A 369 -14.14 13.65 -25.09
N ARG A 370 -13.29 14.12 -26.02
CA ARG A 370 -13.38 15.47 -26.57
C ARG A 370 -14.64 15.63 -27.43
N ASP A 371 -14.98 14.60 -28.19
CA ASP A 371 -16.05 14.63 -29.16
C ASP A 371 -17.44 14.32 -28.55
N ASP A 372 -17.49 13.83 -27.30
CA ASP A 372 -18.73 13.49 -26.58
C ASP A 372 -18.94 14.29 -25.28
N PRO A 373 -19.66 15.43 -25.34
CA PRO A 373 -20.02 16.20 -24.15
C PRO A 373 -20.88 15.43 -23.14
N LEU A 374 -21.66 14.43 -23.56
CA LEU A 374 -22.48 13.63 -22.66
C LEU A 374 -21.61 12.74 -21.77
N MET A 375 -20.52 12.20 -22.30
CA MET A 375 -19.52 11.47 -21.53
C MET A 375 -19.00 12.32 -20.36
N LEU A 376 -18.52 13.53 -20.66
CA LEU A 376 -17.96 14.44 -19.67
C LEU A 376 -19.00 14.81 -18.59
N GLN A 377 -20.26 14.97 -18.98
CA GLN A 377 -21.36 15.20 -18.02
C GLN A 377 -21.58 14.01 -17.09
N GLN A 378 -21.56 12.79 -17.62
CA GLN A 378 -21.78 11.58 -16.82
C GLN A 378 -20.65 11.35 -15.82
N MET A 379 -19.40 11.50 -16.25
CA MET A 379 -18.24 11.49 -15.36
C MET A 379 -18.36 12.57 -14.27
N THR A 380 -18.77 13.79 -14.64
CA THR A 380 -18.97 14.88 -13.67
C THR A 380 -20.09 14.57 -12.66
N ARG A 381 -21.19 13.95 -13.08
CA ARG A 381 -22.27 13.53 -12.17
C ARG A 381 -21.81 12.47 -11.18
N GLN A 382 -20.98 11.53 -11.61
CA GLN A 382 -20.42 10.52 -10.71
C GLN A 382 -19.49 11.14 -9.67
N ILE A 383 -18.63 12.08 -10.08
CA ILE A 383 -17.80 12.86 -9.16
C ILE A 383 -18.68 13.52 -8.09
N ALA A 384 -19.87 14.03 -8.45
CA ALA A 384 -20.78 14.72 -7.53
C ALA A 384 -21.35 13.82 -6.41
N VAL A 385 -21.39 12.49 -6.60
CA VAL A 385 -21.83 11.54 -5.57
C VAL A 385 -20.82 11.44 -4.43
N SER A 386 -19.53 11.58 -4.73
CA SER A 386 -18.44 11.60 -3.73
C SER A 386 -18.45 12.94 -2.97
N LYS A 387 -18.77 12.96 -1.68
CA LYS A 387 -18.81 14.21 -0.89
C LYS A 387 -17.41 14.64 -0.46
N VAL A 388 -17.02 15.91 -0.68
CA VAL A 388 -15.89 16.50 0.06
C VAL A 388 -16.30 16.60 1.52
N ALA A 389 -15.42 16.23 2.45
CA ALA A 389 -15.66 16.33 3.89
C ALA A 389 -15.59 17.77 4.41
N LEU A 390 -16.39 18.67 3.84
CA LEU A 390 -16.56 20.04 4.30
C LEU A 390 -18.05 20.32 4.54
N ASP A 391 -18.36 20.97 5.66
CA ASP A 391 -19.71 21.44 5.98
C ASP A 391 -20.06 22.72 5.18
N PHE A 392 -21.29 23.21 5.38
CA PHE A 392 -21.78 24.42 4.72
C PHE A 392 -20.91 25.66 5.01
N PHE A 393 -20.36 25.76 6.23
CA PHE A 393 -19.47 26.84 6.66
C PHE A 393 -18.02 26.65 6.19
N GLY A 394 -17.71 25.52 5.56
CA GLY A 394 -16.37 25.21 5.09
C GLY A 394 -15.41 24.86 6.21
N ASN A 395 -15.90 24.23 7.27
CA ASN A 395 -15.12 23.45 8.22
C ASN A 395 -15.11 21.99 7.82
N ILE A 396 -14.15 21.22 8.36
CA ILE A 396 -14.07 19.78 8.12
C ILE A 396 -15.33 19.10 8.70
N SER A 397 -16.13 18.46 7.84
CA SER A 397 -17.32 17.70 8.23
C SER A 397 -16.93 16.26 8.51
N PRO A 398 -16.95 15.81 9.78
CA PRO A 398 -16.54 14.46 10.13
C PRO A 398 -17.59 13.43 9.69
N GLU A 399 -17.16 12.23 9.34
CA GLU A 399 -18.03 11.05 9.33
C GLU A 399 -18.52 10.75 10.75
N LYS A 400 -19.65 10.04 10.88
CA LYS A 400 -20.23 9.65 12.17
C LYS A 400 -19.16 9.02 13.08
N ASP A 401 -19.25 9.37 14.37
CA ASP A 401 -18.40 8.96 15.48
C ASP A 401 -18.02 7.47 15.41
N ASP A 402 -16.72 7.17 15.51
CA ASP A 402 -16.18 5.79 15.56
C ASP A 402 -16.36 5.12 16.93
N GLY A 403 -17.18 5.73 17.80
CA GLY A 403 -17.46 5.29 19.16
C GLY A 403 -16.43 5.79 20.17
N ARG A 404 -15.42 6.57 19.74
CA ARG A 404 -14.39 7.17 20.61
C ARG A 404 -14.61 8.66 20.87
N GLY A 405 -15.64 9.27 20.29
CA GLY A 405 -15.92 10.70 20.40
C GLY A 405 -15.01 11.58 19.53
N LEU A 406 -14.22 10.98 18.63
CA LEU A 406 -13.27 11.70 17.78
C LEU A 406 -13.82 11.89 16.36
N ARG A 407 -13.59 13.09 15.81
CA ARG A 407 -14.03 13.47 14.47
C ARG A 407 -13.10 12.83 13.43
N ARG A 408 -13.67 12.07 12.49
CA ARG A 408 -12.92 11.33 11.46
C ARG A 408 -13.21 11.84 10.05
N VAL A 409 -12.17 11.99 9.22
CA VAL A 409 -12.29 12.30 7.80
C VAL A 409 -11.37 11.43 6.97
N ASN A 410 -11.93 10.69 6.03
CA ASN A 410 -11.12 9.94 5.08
C ASN A 410 -10.49 10.90 4.05
N ALA A 411 -9.21 11.25 4.19
CA ALA A 411 -8.56 12.25 3.35
C ALA A 411 -8.51 11.86 1.87
N LYS A 412 -8.43 10.55 1.60
CA LYS A 412 -8.42 10.03 0.23
C LYS A 412 -9.75 10.32 -0.47
N HIS A 413 -10.87 10.01 0.18
CA HIS A 413 -12.22 10.24 -0.37
C HIS A 413 -12.64 11.70 -0.30
N ALA A 414 -12.18 12.44 0.71
CA ALA A 414 -12.53 13.84 0.91
C ALA A 414 -11.74 14.81 0.02
N GLY A 415 -10.48 14.50 -0.30
CA GLY A 415 -9.55 15.43 -0.95
C GLY A 415 -8.93 14.89 -2.24
N ILE A 416 -8.11 13.83 -2.15
CA ILE A 416 -7.32 13.33 -3.29
C ILE A 416 -8.20 12.85 -4.44
N ILE A 417 -9.13 11.92 -4.19
CA ILE A 417 -9.97 11.35 -5.24
C ILE A 417 -10.77 12.44 -5.95
N PRO A 418 -11.49 13.34 -5.25
CA PRO A 418 -12.22 14.39 -5.92
C PRO A 418 -11.35 15.38 -6.71
N LEU A 419 -10.11 15.64 -6.27
CA LEU A 419 -9.16 16.46 -7.02
C LEU A 419 -8.74 15.76 -8.34
N VAL A 420 -8.28 14.51 -8.22
CA VAL A 420 -7.81 13.69 -9.35
C VAL A 420 -8.91 13.52 -10.40
N GLU A 421 -10.13 13.17 -9.98
CA GLU A 421 -11.23 12.94 -10.92
C GLU A 421 -11.67 14.25 -11.61
N THR A 422 -11.70 15.37 -10.87
CA THR A 422 -12.12 16.66 -11.43
C THR A 422 -11.09 17.22 -12.40
N ILE A 423 -9.79 17.11 -12.08
CA ILE A 423 -8.74 17.54 -13.00
C ILE A 423 -8.69 16.66 -14.25
N ARG A 424 -8.96 15.35 -14.11
CA ARG A 424 -9.06 14.41 -15.24
C ARG A 424 -10.15 14.84 -16.21
N VAL A 425 -11.35 15.12 -15.72
CA VAL A 425 -12.48 15.56 -16.56
C VAL A 425 -12.15 16.85 -17.30
N LEU A 426 -11.55 17.83 -16.62
CA LEU A 426 -11.10 19.06 -17.27
C LEU A 426 -10.04 18.80 -18.34
N ALA A 427 -9.04 17.96 -18.04
CA ALA A 427 -8.00 17.61 -18.99
C ALA A 427 -8.57 16.93 -20.25
N LEU A 428 -9.46 15.96 -20.07
CA LEU A 428 -10.12 15.24 -21.17
C LEU A 428 -11.01 16.16 -22.00
N ARG A 429 -11.72 17.11 -21.39
CA ARG A 429 -12.49 18.14 -22.11
C ARG A 429 -11.62 18.97 -23.06
N GLU A 430 -10.41 19.30 -22.64
CA GLU A 430 -9.45 20.02 -23.48
C GLU A 430 -8.64 19.07 -24.39
N GLY A 431 -8.95 17.77 -24.40
CA GLY A 431 -8.25 16.70 -25.11
C GLY A 431 -6.76 16.60 -24.78
N LEU A 432 -6.43 16.73 -23.50
CA LEU A 432 -5.10 16.54 -22.95
C LEU A 432 -4.84 15.05 -22.67
N ALA A 433 -3.63 14.58 -23.00
CA ALA A 433 -3.25 13.17 -22.90
C ALA A 433 -2.59 12.81 -21.56
N GLU A 434 -2.21 13.82 -20.78
CA GLU A 434 -1.54 13.73 -19.49
C GLU A 434 -2.36 12.89 -18.50
N THR A 435 -1.67 12.07 -17.71
CA THR A 435 -2.28 11.22 -16.67
C THR A 435 -2.06 11.74 -15.26
N SER A 436 -0.84 12.16 -14.94
CA SER A 436 -0.49 12.71 -13.62
C SER A 436 -1.34 13.94 -13.30
N THR A 437 -1.82 14.02 -12.06
CA THR A 437 -2.59 15.15 -11.54
C THR A 437 -1.83 16.47 -11.71
N LEU A 438 -0.55 16.50 -11.33
CA LEU A 438 0.27 17.71 -11.44
C LEU A 438 0.55 18.08 -12.91
N ALA A 439 0.79 17.08 -13.77
CA ALA A 439 0.97 17.32 -15.20
C ALA A 439 -0.31 17.88 -15.84
N ARG A 440 -1.49 17.37 -15.45
CA ARG A 440 -2.79 17.91 -15.90
C ARG A 440 -3.01 19.35 -15.43
N ILE A 441 -2.69 19.66 -14.18
CA ILE A 441 -2.78 21.04 -13.66
C ILE A 441 -1.91 21.97 -14.51
N GLY A 442 -0.63 21.62 -14.70
CA GLY A 442 0.29 22.42 -15.52
C GLY A 442 -0.17 22.58 -16.97
N ALA A 443 -0.64 21.49 -17.60
CA ALA A 443 -1.16 21.54 -18.96
C ALA A 443 -2.42 22.41 -19.07
N LEU A 444 -3.33 22.33 -18.10
CA LEU A 444 -4.54 23.16 -18.06
C LEU A 444 -4.22 24.65 -17.82
N GLN A 445 -3.18 24.98 -17.06
CA GLN A 445 -2.67 26.35 -16.94
C GLN A 445 -2.12 26.85 -18.27
N ALA A 446 -1.29 26.05 -18.95
CA ALA A 446 -0.75 26.40 -20.26
C ALA A 446 -1.85 26.62 -21.32
N HIS A 447 -3.00 25.95 -21.17
CA HIS A 447 -4.18 26.13 -22.03
C HIS A 447 -5.15 27.23 -21.54
N GLY A 448 -4.80 27.99 -20.49
CA GLY A 448 -5.62 29.07 -19.95
C GLY A 448 -6.94 28.61 -19.32
N ARG A 449 -7.06 27.33 -18.95
CA ARG A 449 -8.27 26.77 -18.28
C ARG A 449 -8.20 26.80 -16.76
N LEU A 450 -7.00 26.99 -16.23
CA LEU A 450 -6.73 27.35 -14.84
C LEU A 450 -5.94 28.66 -14.86
N SER A 451 -6.28 29.59 -13.98
CA SER A 451 -5.40 30.74 -13.73
C SER A 451 -4.14 30.28 -12.99
N ASP A 452 -3.09 31.11 -13.00
CA ASP A 452 -1.85 30.82 -12.27
C ASP A 452 -2.11 30.59 -10.78
N THR A 453 -2.98 31.40 -10.18
CA THR A 453 -3.39 31.26 -8.78
C THR A 453 -4.18 29.97 -8.54
N GLU A 454 -5.14 29.63 -9.42
CA GLU A 454 -5.92 28.40 -9.26
C GLU A 454 -5.05 27.16 -9.42
N GLY A 455 -4.13 27.14 -10.38
CA GLY A 455 -3.19 26.05 -10.58
C GLY A 455 -2.21 25.88 -9.41
N ALA A 456 -1.69 26.99 -8.87
CA ALA A 456 -0.84 26.99 -7.68
C ALA A 456 -1.58 26.46 -6.44
N ASP A 457 -2.81 26.93 -6.20
CA ASP A 457 -3.67 26.45 -5.10
C ASP A 457 -3.91 24.94 -5.19
N LEU A 458 -4.21 24.42 -6.38
CA LEU A 458 -4.49 23.00 -6.59
C LEU A 458 -3.24 22.13 -6.48
N THR A 459 -2.10 22.65 -6.95
CA THR A 459 -0.79 22.00 -6.77
C THR A 459 -0.47 21.90 -5.29
N ALA A 460 -0.54 23.00 -4.55
CA ALA A 460 -0.32 23.02 -3.11
C ALA A 460 -1.28 22.09 -2.35
N ALA A 461 -2.55 22.03 -2.77
CA ALA A 461 -3.53 21.09 -2.22
C ALA A 461 -3.13 19.64 -2.44
N TYR A 462 -2.68 19.27 -3.64
CA TYR A 462 -2.20 17.91 -3.94
C TYR A 462 -0.97 17.55 -3.09
N HIS A 463 0.03 18.43 -3.04
CA HIS A 463 1.23 18.23 -2.21
C HIS A 463 0.90 18.01 -0.74
N THR A 464 0.03 18.85 -0.17
CA THR A 464 -0.39 18.76 1.23
C THR A 464 -1.09 17.44 1.53
N LEU A 465 -2.06 17.05 0.69
CA LEU A 465 -2.82 15.82 0.91
C LEU A 465 -1.95 14.57 0.73
N ALA A 466 -1.06 14.57 -0.26
CA ALA A 466 -0.12 13.48 -0.49
C ALA A 466 0.86 13.30 0.68
N ASP A 467 1.42 14.40 1.21
CA ASP A 467 2.35 14.38 2.34
C ASP A 467 1.69 13.82 3.61
N ILE A 468 0.49 14.33 3.96
CA ILE A 468 -0.26 13.85 5.13
C ILE A 468 -0.51 12.34 5.03
N LEU A 469 -0.97 11.86 3.87
CA LEU A 469 -1.29 10.45 3.69
C LEU A 469 -0.03 9.57 3.72
N LEU A 470 1.04 9.97 3.04
CA LEU A 470 2.27 9.18 2.98
C LEU A 470 2.95 9.09 4.36
N ARG A 471 3.03 10.20 5.10
CA ARG A 471 3.55 10.20 6.48
C ARG A 471 2.74 9.30 7.40
N LYS A 472 1.41 9.32 7.25
CA LYS A 472 0.52 8.44 8.02
C LYS A 472 0.76 6.97 7.69
N GLU A 473 0.91 6.59 6.41
CA GLU A 473 1.22 5.21 6.03
C GLU A 473 2.56 4.74 6.61
N ILE A 474 3.60 5.58 6.55
CA ILE A 474 4.91 5.30 7.15
C ILE A 474 4.79 5.11 8.67
N ALA A 475 4.09 6.02 9.36
CA ALA A 475 3.92 5.95 10.81
C ALA A 475 3.13 4.70 11.22
N ALA A 476 2.04 4.39 10.53
CA ALA A 476 1.23 3.21 10.79
C ALA A 476 2.02 1.92 10.56
N TYR A 477 2.80 1.82 9.46
CA TYR A 477 3.66 0.67 9.21
C TYR A 477 4.71 0.49 10.31
N ARG A 478 5.40 1.57 10.72
CA ARG A 478 6.39 1.53 11.81
C ARG A 478 5.78 1.10 13.15
N ALA A 479 4.53 1.48 13.40
CA ALA A 479 3.77 1.09 14.59
C ALA A 479 3.12 -0.30 14.50
N GLY A 480 3.23 -1.01 13.37
CA GLY A 480 2.54 -2.29 13.14
C GLY A 480 1.01 -2.17 13.14
N GLN A 481 0.50 -0.98 12.82
CA GLN A 481 -0.93 -0.67 12.77
C GLN A 481 -1.48 -0.92 11.36
N PRO A 482 -2.78 -1.25 11.23
CA PRO A 482 -3.41 -1.35 9.93
C PRO A 482 -3.37 0.00 9.22
N ILE A 483 -3.04 -0.03 7.94
CA ILE A 483 -3.03 1.16 7.09
C ILE A 483 -4.48 1.57 6.80
N ASN A 484 -4.79 2.84 7.03
CA ASN A 484 -6.06 3.45 6.64
C ASN A 484 -5.84 4.92 6.24
N TYR A 485 -6.84 5.50 5.59
CA TYR A 485 -6.82 6.88 5.10
C TYR A 485 -7.62 7.84 6.00
N ASP A 486 -7.93 7.41 7.22
CA ASP A 486 -8.77 8.14 8.16
C ASP A 486 -7.92 9.15 8.95
N LEU A 487 -8.17 10.44 8.74
CA LEU A 487 -7.58 11.51 9.52
C LEU A 487 -8.48 11.87 10.68
N TYR A 488 -7.85 12.16 11.81
CA TYR A 488 -8.51 12.74 12.97
C TYR A 488 -8.01 14.19 13.07
N PRO A 489 -8.79 15.20 12.61
CA PRO A 489 -8.33 16.59 12.60
C PRO A 489 -7.91 17.10 13.98
N ASP A 490 -8.47 16.51 15.04
CA ASP A 490 -8.16 16.84 16.44
C ASP A 490 -6.76 16.34 16.87
N THR A 491 -6.13 15.44 16.11
CA THR A 491 -4.77 14.96 16.36
C THR A 491 -3.72 15.65 15.50
N LEU A 492 -4.12 16.55 14.60
CA LEU A 492 -3.21 17.32 13.74
C LEU A 492 -2.72 18.56 14.48
N THR A 493 -1.51 19.01 14.16
CA THR A 493 -1.04 20.34 14.59
C THR A 493 -1.91 21.43 13.99
N GLU A 494 -1.89 22.62 14.58
CA GLU A 494 -2.64 23.77 14.06
C GLU A 494 -2.29 24.09 12.60
N ARG A 495 -0.98 24.04 12.28
CA ARG A 495 -0.47 24.25 10.92
C ARG A 495 -1.00 23.20 9.94
N GLU A 496 -0.91 21.92 10.28
CA GLU A 496 -1.43 20.83 9.44
C GLU A 496 -2.94 20.96 9.22
N ARG A 497 -3.68 21.33 10.26
CA ARG A 497 -5.13 21.55 10.18
C ARG A 497 -5.48 22.70 9.23
N ILE A 498 -4.74 23.80 9.27
CA ILE A 498 -4.92 24.94 8.36
C ILE A 498 -4.63 24.52 6.92
N LEU A 499 -3.49 23.88 6.66
CA LEU A 499 -3.10 23.43 5.32
C LEU A 499 -4.10 22.42 4.75
N LEU A 500 -4.53 21.44 5.56
CA LEU A 500 -5.56 20.48 5.16
C LEU A 500 -6.87 21.20 4.80
N LEU A 501 -7.26 22.20 5.59
CA LEU A 501 -8.49 22.95 5.36
C LEU A 501 -8.42 23.78 4.06
N GLU A 502 -7.29 24.43 3.80
CA GLU A 502 -7.04 25.17 2.56
C GLU A 502 -7.06 24.24 1.34
N ALA A 503 -6.40 23.08 1.44
CA ALA A 503 -6.41 22.06 0.39
C ALA A 503 -7.84 21.60 0.07
N LEU A 504 -8.63 21.22 1.10
CA LEU A 504 -10.02 20.79 0.90
C LEU A 504 -10.90 21.91 0.33
N ARG A 505 -10.65 23.17 0.70
CA ARG A 505 -11.36 24.34 0.14
C ARG A 505 -11.03 24.54 -1.33
N ALA A 506 -9.77 24.42 -1.73
CA ALA A 506 -9.34 24.50 -3.13
C ALA A 506 -10.03 23.41 -3.98
N VAL A 507 -10.00 22.16 -3.51
CA VAL A 507 -10.70 21.03 -4.16
C VAL A 507 -12.20 21.30 -4.28
N ARG A 508 -12.85 21.80 -3.22
CA ARG A 508 -14.28 22.14 -3.24
C ARG A 508 -14.59 23.26 -4.24
N ARG A 509 -13.75 24.29 -4.34
CA ARG A 509 -13.91 25.40 -5.31
C ARG A 509 -13.87 24.86 -6.74
N LEU A 510 -12.85 24.07 -7.07
CA LEU A 510 -12.70 23.43 -8.38
C LEU A 510 -13.93 22.60 -8.73
N ARG A 511 -14.35 21.69 -7.84
CA ARG A 511 -15.52 20.83 -8.07
C ARG A 511 -16.80 21.61 -8.35
N ARG A 512 -17.08 22.64 -7.56
CA ARG A 512 -18.26 23.49 -7.75
C ARG A 512 -18.20 24.21 -9.10
N ARG A 513 -17.03 24.70 -9.50
CA ARG A 513 -16.85 25.36 -10.80
C ARG A 513 -17.09 24.39 -11.96
N VAL A 514 -16.40 23.26 -11.98
CA VAL A 514 -16.52 22.26 -13.06
C VAL A 514 -17.94 21.71 -13.17
N ARG A 515 -18.61 21.47 -12.03
CA ARG A 515 -20.01 21.04 -12.01
C ARG A 515 -20.93 22.07 -12.66
N ARG A 516 -20.78 23.35 -12.36
CA ARG A 516 -21.57 24.43 -13.01
C ARG A 516 -21.30 24.50 -14.51
N GLU A 517 -20.03 24.43 -14.92
CA GLU A 517 -19.63 24.50 -16.33
C GLU A 517 -20.19 23.34 -17.15
N LEU A 518 -20.11 22.10 -16.63
CA LEU A 518 -20.46 20.90 -17.41
C LEU A 518 -21.91 20.45 -17.26
N LEU A 519 -22.50 20.60 -16.07
CA LEU A 519 -23.89 20.15 -15.84
C LEU A 519 -24.93 21.24 -16.07
N ARG A 520 -24.52 22.50 -16.24
CA ARG A 520 -25.42 23.67 -16.35
C ARG A 520 -26.40 23.78 -15.18
N GLU A 521 -26.01 23.30 -14.01
CA GLU A 521 -26.81 23.39 -12.78
C GLU A 521 -26.59 24.76 -12.13
N GLU A 522 -27.67 25.52 -11.92
CA GLU A 522 -27.69 26.63 -10.97
C GLU A 522 -27.76 26.03 -9.55
N LEU A 523 -26.79 26.38 -8.69
CA LEU A 523 -26.70 25.91 -7.30
C LEU A 523 -27.38 26.88 -6.34
#